data_AF-A0A7Y0B6T9-F1
#
_entry.id   AF-A0A7Y0B6T9-F1
#
_cell.length_a   1.000
_cell.length_b   1.000
_cell.length_c   1.000
_cell.angle_alpha   90.00
_cell.angle_beta   90.00
_cell.angle_gamma   90.00
#
_symmetry.space_group_name_H-M   'P 1'
#
loop_
_entity.id
_entity.type
_entity.pdbx_description
1 polymer ?
#
loop_
_entity_poly.entity_id
_entity_poly.type
_entity_poly.pdbx_seq_one_letter_code
_entity_poly.pdbx_strand_id
1 'polypeptide(L)'
;MTRRPFVYHSQIAAKARTAPGQWVYAQTYATGCSASSMARKVRAGDEGGGLAYRPAGHYDARIDTVDTGVAVWVRYLPGTPAALAAGLRWLFDTEQPDTAIVTHLGMSIPGAGNRWYGLCPSGADGQVVISTNVARVTWARADGDTYAANPIAYGEVAWLKGFLGHLGHTVTATWNGYPGTSGSLALAEAPHPSLTAAVDRYRAGCPAHPTAGVFCDCEAWKQGIAAAVRPSYTATKPRTGVGA
;
A
#
# COMPACT_ATOMS: atom_id res chain seq x y z
N MET A 1 18.10 7.36 -42.43
CA MET A 1 17.40 7.64 -41.16
C MET A 1 16.84 6.34 -40.61
N THR A 2 17.48 5.75 -39.61
CA THR A 2 17.02 4.49 -39.01
C THR A 2 15.77 4.76 -38.17
N ARG A 3 14.63 4.21 -38.59
CA ARG A 3 13.36 4.34 -37.88
C ARG A 3 13.53 3.72 -36.48
N ARG A 4 13.28 4.50 -35.43
CA ARG A 4 13.38 3.98 -34.05
C ARG A 4 12.42 2.80 -33.88
N PRO A 5 12.84 1.72 -33.19
CA PRO A 5 11.93 0.64 -32.83
C PRO A 5 10.75 1.21 -32.05
N PHE A 6 9.54 0.87 -32.48
CA PHE A 6 8.34 1.20 -31.73
C PHE A 6 8.40 0.46 -30.39
N VAL A 7 8.25 1.20 -29.28
CA VAL A 7 8.29 0.61 -27.95
C VAL A 7 6.87 0.37 -27.45
N TYR A 8 6.56 -0.90 -27.18
CA TYR A 8 5.29 -1.31 -26.60
C TYR A 8 5.32 -1.09 -25.09
N HIS A 9 4.98 0.12 -24.64
CA HIS A 9 4.89 0.46 -23.22
C HIS A 9 3.92 -0.45 -22.44
N SER A 10 2.93 -1.05 -23.10
CA SER A 10 2.07 -2.10 -22.55
C SER A 10 2.83 -3.35 -22.13
N GLN A 11 3.75 -3.83 -22.95
CA GLN A 11 4.57 -5.00 -22.63
C GLN A 11 5.57 -4.68 -21.52
N ILE A 12 6.16 -3.47 -21.52
CA ILE A 12 7.05 -3.04 -20.43
C ILE A 12 6.28 -2.93 -19.12
N ALA A 13 5.09 -2.33 -19.13
CA ALA A 13 4.24 -2.24 -17.94
C ALA A 13 3.82 -3.63 -17.44
N ALA A 14 3.48 -4.56 -18.33
CA ALA A 14 3.21 -5.95 -17.97
C ALA A 14 4.44 -6.64 -17.36
N LYS A 15 5.62 -6.46 -17.94
CA LYS A 15 6.89 -6.98 -17.42
C LYS A 15 7.26 -6.37 -16.05
N ALA A 16 7.02 -5.08 -15.85
CA ALA A 16 7.22 -4.44 -14.56
C ALA A 16 6.22 -4.97 -13.52
N ARG A 17 4.98 -5.29 -13.92
CA ARG A 17 3.99 -5.94 -13.06
C ARG A 17 4.36 -7.38 -12.69
N THR A 18 5.10 -8.09 -13.53
CA THR A 18 5.58 -9.46 -13.21
C THR A 18 6.76 -9.46 -12.24
N ALA A 19 7.43 -8.31 -12.06
CA ALA A 19 8.52 -8.13 -11.10
C ALA A 19 8.39 -6.79 -10.33
N PRO A 20 7.37 -6.64 -9.47
CA PRO A 20 7.17 -5.44 -8.64
C PRO A 20 8.45 -5.00 -7.91
N GLY A 21 8.66 -3.68 -7.85
CA GLY A 21 9.84 -3.07 -7.24
C GLY A 21 11.14 -3.18 -8.06
N GLN A 22 11.24 -4.10 -9.03
CA GLN A 22 12.41 -4.22 -9.91
C GLN A 22 12.37 -3.22 -11.06
N TRP A 23 13.54 -2.67 -11.39
CA TRP A 23 13.71 -1.77 -12.52
C TRP A 23 13.72 -2.55 -13.84
N VAL A 24 12.78 -2.21 -14.71
CA VAL A 24 12.68 -2.73 -16.07
C VAL A 24 13.06 -1.61 -17.04
N TYR A 25 14.01 -1.89 -17.93
CA TYR A 25 14.37 -0.97 -19.00
C TYR A 25 13.16 -0.72 -19.91
N ALA A 26 12.84 0.56 -20.13
CA ALA A 26 11.76 0.95 -21.03
C ALA A 26 12.29 1.35 -22.41
N GLN A 27 13.06 2.44 -22.49
CA GLN A 27 13.60 2.96 -23.74
C GLN A 27 14.71 3.98 -23.48
N THR A 28 15.61 4.17 -24.45
CA THR A 28 16.59 5.27 -24.49
C THR A 28 16.09 6.42 -25.36
N TYR A 29 16.18 7.64 -24.83
CA TYR A 29 15.84 8.89 -25.52
C TYR A 29 17.11 9.65 -25.91
N ALA A 30 17.05 10.40 -27.01
CA ALA A 30 18.19 11.21 -27.45
C ALA A 30 18.52 12.38 -26.49
N THR A 31 17.55 12.84 -25.70
CA THR A 31 17.74 13.99 -24.80
C THR A 31 17.17 13.71 -23.42
N GLY A 32 17.77 14.34 -22.42
CA GLY A 32 17.27 14.31 -21.03
C GLY A 32 15.87 14.92 -20.89
N CYS A 33 15.51 15.90 -21.72
CA CYS A 33 14.18 16.52 -21.72
C CYS A 33 13.09 15.49 -22.08
N SER A 34 13.28 14.72 -23.16
CA SER A 34 12.33 13.67 -23.55
C SER A 34 12.26 12.54 -22.50
N ALA A 35 13.40 12.10 -21.97
CA ALA A 35 13.43 11.10 -20.92
C ALA A 35 12.71 11.57 -19.64
N SER A 36 12.94 12.80 -19.21
CA SER A 36 12.30 13.40 -18.03
C SER A 36 10.79 13.54 -18.22
N SER A 37 10.36 13.96 -19.42
CA SER A 37 8.94 14.03 -19.77
C SER A 37 8.29 12.64 -19.70
N MET A 38 8.94 11.61 -20.23
CA MET A 38 8.46 10.23 -20.14
C MET A 38 8.41 9.74 -18.69
N ALA A 39 9.46 9.94 -17.90
CA ALA A 39 9.50 9.55 -16.49
C ALA A 39 8.38 10.22 -15.68
N ARG A 40 8.08 11.50 -15.96
CA ARG A 40 6.93 12.20 -15.38
C ARG A 40 5.61 11.55 -15.77
N LYS A 41 5.42 11.19 -17.04
CA LYS A 41 4.19 10.52 -17.52
C LYS A 41 3.99 9.13 -16.92
N VAL A 42 5.05 8.34 -16.79
CA VAL A 42 5.03 7.02 -16.12
C VAL A 42 4.52 7.16 -14.69
N ARG A 43 5.10 8.08 -13.91
CA ARG A 43 4.69 8.33 -12.51
C ARG A 43 3.26 8.83 -12.39
N ALA A 44 2.87 9.74 -13.28
CA ALA A 44 1.53 10.33 -13.31
C ALA A 44 0.44 9.37 -13.82
N GLY A 45 0.80 8.26 -14.45
CA GLY A 45 -0.15 7.36 -15.11
C GLY A 45 -0.98 8.02 -16.21
N ASP A 46 -0.34 8.92 -16.97
CA ASP A 46 -0.98 9.82 -17.94
C ASP A 46 -1.89 9.07 -18.95
N GLU A 47 -3.11 9.59 -19.11
CA GLU A 47 -4.15 8.98 -19.94
C GLU A 47 -4.03 9.35 -21.42
N GLY A 48 -3.45 10.51 -21.72
CA GLY A 48 -3.54 11.16 -23.04
C GLY A 48 -2.58 10.66 -24.12
N GLY A 49 -1.88 9.54 -23.91
CA GLY A 49 -0.79 9.10 -24.80
C GLY A 49 -0.65 7.60 -25.03
N GLY A 50 -1.63 6.78 -24.63
CA GLY A 50 -1.54 5.32 -24.80
C GLY A 50 -0.48 4.63 -23.93
N LEU A 51 -0.02 5.30 -22.86
CA LEU A 51 0.93 4.72 -21.92
C LEU A 51 0.21 3.76 -20.96
N ALA A 52 0.71 2.54 -20.85
CA ALA A 52 0.10 1.46 -20.06
C ALA A 52 0.49 1.47 -18.57
N TYR A 53 1.18 2.52 -18.12
CA TYR A 53 1.69 2.69 -16.76
C TYR A 53 0.58 3.19 -15.83
N ARG A 54 -0.46 2.36 -15.68
CA ARG A 54 -1.64 2.65 -14.85
C ARG A 54 -1.81 1.63 -13.72
N PRO A 55 -2.38 2.03 -12.58
CA PRO A 55 -2.89 3.38 -12.27
C PRO A 55 -1.79 4.38 -11.89
N ALA A 56 -2.13 5.67 -11.81
CA ALA A 56 -1.21 6.72 -11.35
C ALA A 56 -0.64 6.38 -9.95
N GLY A 57 0.65 6.62 -9.74
CA GLY A 57 1.34 6.26 -8.50
C GLY A 57 1.74 4.79 -8.35
N HIS A 58 1.34 3.91 -9.28
CA HIS A 58 1.77 2.51 -9.30
C HIS A 58 2.99 2.24 -10.16
N TYR A 59 3.58 3.27 -10.75
CA TYR A 59 4.86 3.13 -11.42
C TYR A 59 5.78 4.24 -10.96
N ASP A 60 7.03 3.85 -10.74
CA ASP A 60 8.12 4.79 -10.59
C ASP A 60 8.96 4.76 -11.87
N ALA A 61 9.68 5.84 -12.12
CA ALA A 61 10.57 5.98 -13.25
C ALA A 61 11.86 6.67 -12.83
N ARG A 62 12.99 6.17 -13.31
CA ARG A 62 14.27 6.87 -13.21
C ARG A 62 14.90 7.03 -14.58
N ILE A 63 15.85 7.95 -14.68
CA ILE A 63 16.61 8.21 -15.88
C ILE A 63 18.09 8.03 -15.59
N ASP A 64 18.79 7.32 -16.47
CA ASP A 64 20.24 7.09 -16.38
C ASP A 64 20.87 7.53 -17.71
N THR A 65 21.96 8.31 -17.67
CA THR A 65 22.73 8.62 -18.88
C THR A 65 23.52 7.39 -19.31
N VAL A 66 23.44 7.05 -20.59
CA VAL A 66 24.12 5.91 -21.22
C VAL A 66 24.80 6.38 -22.51
N ASP A 67 25.74 5.62 -23.05
CA ASP A 67 26.53 6.01 -24.22
C ASP A 67 25.68 6.40 -25.45
N THR A 68 24.45 5.91 -25.51
CA THR A 68 23.52 6.12 -26.64
C THR A 68 22.42 7.16 -26.35
N GLY A 69 22.44 7.81 -25.19
CA GLY A 69 21.46 8.83 -24.80
C GLY A 69 21.07 8.76 -23.32
N VAL A 70 19.77 8.90 -23.04
CA VAL A 70 19.22 8.85 -21.67
C VAL A 70 18.19 7.73 -21.56
N ALA A 71 18.54 6.67 -20.84
CA ALA A 71 17.70 5.50 -20.61
C ALA A 71 16.63 5.80 -19.56
N VAL A 72 15.37 5.45 -19.85
CA VAL A 72 14.28 5.43 -18.88
C VAL A 72 14.10 4.01 -18.38
N TRP A 73 14.09 3.87 -17.06
CA TRP A 73 13.76 2.64 -16.36
C TRP A 73 12.46 2.83 -15.61
N VAL A 74 11.63 1.79 -15.55
CA VAL A 74 10.34 1.82 -14.86
C VAL A 74 10.23 0.65 -13.91
N ARG A 75 9.54 0.84 -12.79
CA ARG A 75 9.19 -0.26 -11.87
C ARG A 75 7.75 -0.14 -11.43
N TYR A 76 7.09 -1.26 -11.21
CA TYR A 76 5.72 -1.27 -10.69
C TYR A 76 5.74 -1.21 -9.15
N LEU A 77 4.91 -0.36 -8.58
CA LEU A 77 4.68 -0.18 -7.15
C LEU A 77 3.25 -0.66 -6.84
N PRO A 78 3.06 -1.81 -6.20
CA PRO A 78 1.74 -2.43 -6.03
C PRO A 78 0.83 -1.74 -4.99
N GLY A 79 1.22 -0.59 -4.42
CA GLY A 79 0.50 0.09 -3.36
C GLY A 79 0.62 1.62 -3.40
N THR A 80 -0.26 2.34 -2.70
CA THR A 80 -0.19 3.80 -2.58
C THR A 80 0.73 4.24 -1.44
N PRO A 81 1.83 4.96 -1.73
CA PRO A 81 2.64 5.63 -0.70
C PRO A 81 1.80 6.51 0.24
N ALA A 82 0.75 7.16 -0.28
CA ALA A 82 -0.11 8.05 0.50
C ALA A 82 -0.95 7.33 1.57
N ALA A 83 -1.52 6.16 1.23
CA ALA A 83 -2.32 5.37 2.17
C ALA A 83 -1.44 4.81 3.29
N LEU A 84 -0.27 4.29 2.92
CA LEU A 84 0.67 3.75 3.89
C LEU A 84 1.23 4.86 4.79
N ALA A 85 1.63 6.00 4.24
CA ALA A 85 2.07 7.16 5.03
C ALA A 85 0.98 7.66 5.99
N ALA A 86 -0.29 7.66 5.58
CA ALA A 86 -1.40 7.99 6.48
C ALA A 86 -1.59 6.96 7.59
N GLY A 87 -1.43 5.67 7.27
CA GLY A 87 -1.47 4.61 8.27
C GLY A 87 -0.33 4.70 9.29
N LEU A 88 0.88 5.03 8.85
CA LEU A 88 2.04 5.25 9.73
C LEU A 88 1.84 6.44 10.66
N ARG A 89 1.36 7.57 10.13
CA ARG A 89 0.99 8.73 10.97
C ARG A 89 -0.08 8.38 12.00
N TRP A 90 -1.06 7.57 11.62
CA TRP A 90 -2.07 7.11 12.56
C TRP A 90 -1.50 6.22 13.67
N LEU A 91 -0.60 5.29 13.32
CA LEU A 91 0.02 4.38 14.27
C LEU A 91 0.96 5.08 15.25
N PHE A 92 1.75 6.05 14.78
CA PHE A 92 2.89 6.59 15.55
C PHE A 92 2.73 8.03 16.01
N ASP A 93 1.98 8.86 15.27
CA ASP A 93 1.95 10.32 15.50
C ASP A 93 0.57 10.83 15.93
N THR A 94 -0.49 10.05 15.73
CA THR A 94 -1.86 10.52 15.94
C THR A 94 -2.33 10.22 17.35
N GLU A 95 -2.46 11.28 18.13
CA GLU A 95 -3.09 11.21 19.44
C GLU A 95 -4.56 10.75 19.33
N GLN A 96 -4.93 9.86 20.24
CA GLN A 96 -6.28 9.33 20.39
C GLN A 96 -6.92 10.00 21.60
N PRO A 97 -8.21 10.39 21.54
CA PRO A 97 -8.92 10.88 22.71
C PRO A 97 -8.87 9.90 23.89
N ASP A 98 -8.92 10.43 25.11
CA ASP A 98 -8.90 9.60 26.33
C ASP A 98 -10.12 8.68 26.49
N THR A 99 -11.16 8.88 25.70
CA THR A 99 -12.35 8.02 25.64
C THR A 99 -12.30 7.02 24.48
N ALA A 100 -11.29 7.12 23.60
CA ALA A 100 -11.20 6.29 22.41
C ALA A 100 -11.02 4.82 22.77
N ILE A 101 -11.74 3.97 22.04
CA ILE A 101 -11.66 2.50 22.11
C ILE A 101 -11.23 2.02 20.72
N VAL A 102 -10.10 1.32 20.65
CA VAL A 102 -9.58 0.75 19.40
C VAL A 102 -9.31 -0.73 19.60
N THR A 103 -9.79 -1.58 18.70
CA THR A 103 -9.51 -3.02 18.80
C THR A 103 -8.01 -3.29 18.66
N HIS A 104 -7.49 -4.38 19.23
CA HIS A 104 -6.08 -4.73 19.05
C HIS A 104 -5.70 -4.97 17.58
N LEU A 105 -6.66 -5.40 16.74
CA LEU A 105 -6.51 -5.53 15.28
C LEU A 105 -6.43 -4.16 14.55
N GLY A 106 -6.72 -3.08 15.27
CA GLY A 106 -6.62 -1.71 14.82
C GLY A 106 -7.64 -1.32 13.76
N MET A 107 -7.19 -0.69 12.69
CA MET A 107 -8.03 -0.14 11.63
C MET A 107 -7.49 -0.44 10.24
N SER A 108 -8.38 -0.37 9.25
CA SER A 108 -8.03 -0.57 7.84
C SER A 108 -8.04 0.75 7.08
N ILE A 109 -7.13 0.90 6.13
CA ILE A 109 -7.13 2.02 5.17
C ILE A 109 -7.12 1.48 3.73
N PRO A 110 -8.01 1.94 2.84
CA PRO A 110 -7.99 1.53 1.44
C PRO A 110 -6.65 1.88 0.79
N GLY A 111 -6.02 0.94 0.10
CA GLY A 111 -4.89 1.20 -0.77
C GLY A 111 -5.37 1.59 -2.17
N ALA A 112 -4.44 1.77 -3.10
CA ALA A 112 -4.79 1.89 -4.51
C ALA A 112 -4.94 0.54 -5.19
N GLY A 113 -5.77 0.52 -6.25
CA GLY A 113 -6.14 -0.69 -6.96
C GLY A 113 -6.91 -1.66 -6.07
N ASN A 114 -6.62 -2.96 -6.19
CA ASN A 114 -7.29 -4.02 -5.43
C ASN A 114 -6.57 -4.32 -4.11
N ARG A 115 -6.28 -3.27 -3.32
CA ARG A 115 -5.53 -3.36 -2.06
C ARG A 115 -6.20 -2.62 -0.92
N TRP A 116 -6.03 -3.14 0.29
CA TRP A 116 -6.22 -2.39 1.53
C TRP A 116 -5.12 -2.76 2.53
N TYR A 117 -4.83 -1.84 3.44
CA TYR A 117 -3.86 -2.04 4.50
C TYR A 117 -4.55 -2.19 5.85
N GLY A 118 -4.22 -3.24 6.59
CA GLY A 118 -4.56 -3.36 8.01
C GLY A 118 -3.44 -2.77 8.86
N LEU A 119 -3.80 -1.90 9.80
CA LEU A 119 -2.91 -1.17 10.68
C LEU A 119 -3.19 -1.66 12.10
N CYS A 120 -2.41 -2.63 12.54
CA CYS A 120 -2.62 -3.32 13.82
C CYS A 120 -1.63 -2.76 14.85
N PRO A 121 -2.09 -2.01 15.87
CA PRO A 121 -1.21 -1.43 16.88
C PRO A 121 -0.60 -2.48 17.82
N SER A 122 -1.21 -3.65 17.97
CA SER A 122 -0.72 -4.72 18.84
C SER A 122 -1.08 -6.09 18.26
N GLY A 123 -0.23 -6.56 17.34
CA GLY A 123 -0.38 -7.81 16.60
C GLY A 123 0.50 -8.94 17.14
N ALA A 124 1.20 -9.63 16.24
CA ALA A 124 2.10 -10.73 16.60
C ALA A 124 3.16 -10.25 17.59
N ASP A 125 3.34 -11.00 18.68
CA ASP A 125 4.26 -10.68 19.80
C ASP A 125 4.08 -9.26 20.38
N GLY A 126 2.87 -8.70 20.27
CA GLY A 126 2.55 -7.35 20.73
C GLY A 126 3.10 -6.23 19.84
N GLN A 127 3.79 -6.56 18.75
CA GLN A 127 4.37 -5.59 17.83
C GLN A 127 3.31 -4.90 16.98
N VAL A 128 3.63 -3.72 16.46
CA VAL A 128 2.84 -3.09 15.40
C VAL A 128 2.94 -3.95 14.14
N VAL A 129 1.80 -4.27 13.52
CA VAL A 129 1.74 -5.05 12.28
C VAL A 129 1.03 -4.24 11.19
N ILE A 130 1.69 -4.11 10.04
CA ILE A 130 1.07 -3.62 8.82
C ILE A 130 0.82 -4.82 7.91
N SER A 131 -0.44 -5.05 7.56
CA SER A 131 -0.82 -6.04 6.55
C SER A 131 -1.21 -5.34 5.26
N THR A 132 -0.76 -5.85 4.12
CA THR A 132 -1.37 -5.57 2.82
C THR A 132 -2.28 -6.74 2.45
N ASN A 133 -3.44 -6.45 1.88
CA ASN A 133 -4.48 -7.43 1.62
C ASN A 133 -5.12 -7.18 0.26
N VAL A 134 -5.49 -8.26 -0.42
CA VAL A 134 -6.31 -8.20 -1.64
C VAL A 134 -7.74 -7.82 -1.24
N ALA A 135 -8.25 -6.69 -1.75
CA ALA A 135 -9.57 -6.20 -1.36
C ALA A 135 -10.74 -7.04 -1.90
N ARG A 136 -10.59 -7.57 -3.12
CA ARG A 136 -11.55 -8.47 -3.77
C ARG A 136 -10.79 -9.65 -4.34
N VAL A 137 -10.87 -10.79 -3.67
CA VAL A 137 -10.20 -12.01 -4.11
C VAL A 137 -11.03 -12.66 -5.21
N THR A 138 -10.38 -13.01 -6.32
CA THR A 138 -10.91 -13.89 -7.35
C THR A 138 -10.29 -15.25 -7.13
N TRP A 139 -11.12 -16.27 -6.96
CA TRP A 139 -10.66 -17.64 -6.77
C TRP A 139 -10.64 -18.37 -8.10
N ALA A 140 -9.59 -19.16 -8.33
CA ALA A 140 -9.48 -20.08 -9.45
C ALA A 140 -9.20 -21.49 -8.92
N ARG A 141 -9.44 -22.48 -9.78
CA ARG A 141 -9.19 -23.89 -9.47
C ARG A 141 -8.25 -24.49 -10.51
N ALA A 142 -7.23 -25.20 -10.05
CA ALA A 142 -6.33 -25.99 -10.90
C ALA A 142 -5.90 -27.21 -10.10
N ASP A 143 -5.85 -28.37 -10.76
CA ASP A 143 -5.37 -29.64 -10.17
C ASP A 143 -6.07 -30.03 -8.85
N GLY A 144 -7.35 -29.68 -8.71
CA GLY A 144 -8.14 -29.94 -7.50
C GLY A 144 -8.07 -28.85 -6.44
N ASP A 145 -7.01 -28.03 -6.46
CA ASP A 145 -6.75 -26.97 -5.49
C ASP A 145 -7.40 -25.64 -5.87
N THR A 146 -7.80 -24.89 -4.83
CA THR A 146 -8.35 -23.53 -4.96
C THR A 146 -7.29 -22.52 -4.54
N TYR A 147 -7.01 -21.55 -5.41
CA TYR A 147 -6.01 -20.51 -5.17
C TYR A 147 -6.53 -19.14 -5.58
N ALA A 148 -5.92 -18.08 -5.06
CA ALA A 148 -6.23 -16.72 -5.46
C ALA A 148 -5.67 -16.47 -6.87
N ALA A 149 -6.54 -16.21 -7.84
CA ALA A 149 -6.17 -15.85 -9.21
C ALA A 149 -5.54 -14.44 -9.31
N ASN A 150 -5.72 -13.63 -8.27
CA ASN A 150 -5.22 -12.27 -8.15
C ASN A 150 -4.52 -12.03 -6.79
N PRO A 151 -3.49 -12.82 -6.46
CA PRO A 151 -2.88 -12.77 -5.15
C PRO A 151 -2.13 -11.45 -4.92
N ILE A 152 -1.54 -11.31 -3.74
CA ILE A 152 -0.46 -10.33 -3.55
C ILE A 152 0.63 -10.61 -4.57
N ALA A 153 1.16 -9.56 -5.18
CA ALA A 153 2.12 -9.71 -6.25
C ALA A 153 3.46 -10.25 -5.68
N TYR A 154 4.17 -11.04 -6.48
CA TYR A 154 5.52 -11.48 -6.12
C TYR A 154 6.39 -10.26 -5.78
N GLY A 155 7.11 -10.29 -4.66
CA GLY A 155 7.96 -9.17 -4.23
C GLY A 155 7.24 -7.95 -3.63
N GLU A 156 5.90 -7.91 -3.59
CA GLU A 156 5.13 -6.79 -3.00
C GLU A 156 5.46 -6.55 -1.52
N VAL A 157 5.59 -7.63 -0.72
CA VAL A 157 5.98 -7.54 0.70
C VAL A 157 7.43 -7.05 0.85
N ALA A 158 8.35 -7.52 -0.01
CA ALA A 158 9.74 -7.07 0.00
C ALA A 158 9.85 -5.59 -0.37
N TRP A 159 9.04 -5.14 -1.33
CA TRP A 159 8.94 -3.72 -1.68
C TRP A 159 8.41 -2.89 -0.51
N LEU A 160 7.32 -3.32 0.14
CA LEU A 160 6.77 -2.64 1.32
C LEU A 160 7.83 -2.53 2.43
N LYS A 161 8.59 -3.60 2.68
CA LYS A 161 9.70 -3.58 3.65
C LYS A 161 10.73 -2.50 3.30
N GLY A 162 11.18 -2.45 2.05
CA GLY A 162 12.13 -1.42 1.61
C GLY A 162 11.57 -0.01 1.69
N PHE A 163 10.29 0.17 1.38
CA PHE A 163 9.61 1.46 1.48
C PHE A 163 9.47 1.93 2.93
N LEU A 164 9.09 1.04 3.85
CA LEU A 164 9.05 1.33 5.30
C LEU A 164 10.43 1.72 5.83
N GLY A 165 11.49 1.00 5.41
CA GLY A 165 12.87 1.36 5.74
C GLY A 165 13.28 2.74 5.21
N HIS A 166 12.85 3.12 4.01
CA HIS A 166 13.10 4.47 3.48
C HIS A 166 12.38 5.57 4.28
N LEU A 167 11.26 5.23 4.91
CA LEU A 167 10.53 6.13 5.83
C LEU A 167 11.09 6.10 7.26
N GLY A 168 12.17 5.36 7.52
CA GLY A 168 12.81 5.28 8.82
C GLY A 168 12.22 4.23 9.78
N HIS A 169 11.35 3.34 9.30
CA HIS A 169 10.75 2.27 10.12
C HIS A 169 11.50 0.94 9.96
N THR A 170 11.69 0.24 11.08
CA THR A 170 12.43 -1.02 11.14
C THR A 170 11.48 -2.21 11.10
N VAL A 171 11.51 -2.97 10.01
CA VAL A 171 10.73 -4.22 9.88
C VAL A 171 11.49 -5.39 10.51
N THR A 172 10.96 -5.96 11.59
CA THR A 172 11.55 -7.08 12.33
C THR A 172 11.25 -8.44 11.71
N ALA A 173 10.04 -8.59 11.16
CA ALA A 173 9.59 -9.84 10.56
C ALA A 173 8.60 -9.59 9.42
N THR A 174 8.53 -10.57 8.51
CA THR A 174 7.52 -10.60 7.44
C THR A 174 6.96 -12.01 7.31
N TRP A 175 5.65 -12.14 7.09
CA TRP A 175 5.00 -13.43 6.84
C TRP A 175 3.83 -13.28 5.87
N ASN A 176 3.30 -14.42 5.43
CA ASN A 176 2.41 -14.50 4.27
C ASN A 176 3.07 -13.84 3.05
N GLY A 177 2.29 -13.30 2.12
CA GLY A 177 2.76 -12.79 0.84
C GLY A 177 2.45 -13.75 -0.29
N TYR A 178 3.08 -13.57 -1.44
CA TYR A 178 2.80 -14.39 -2.63
C TYR A 178 2.96 -15.90 -2.35
N PRO A 179 2.03 -16.76 -2.80
CA PRO A 179 0.83 -16.49 -3.62
C PRO A 179 -0.46 -16.25 -2.79
N GLY A 180 -0.35 -15.87 -1.53
CA GLY A 180 -1.48 -15.59 -0.64
C GLY A 180 -2.23 -14.28 -0.92
N THR A 181 -3.35 -14.10 -0.20
CA THR A 181 -4.22 -12.92 -0.29
C THR A 181 -3.87 -11.82 0.71
N SER A 182 -2.95 -12.10 1.65
CA SER A 182 -2.43 -11.15 2.63
C SER A 182 -0.91 -11.29 2.76
N GLY A 183 -0.26 -10.22 3.18
CA GLY A 183 1.17 -10.13 3.42
C GLY A 183 1.41 -9.17 4.56
N SER A 184 2.22 -9.55 5.54
CA SER A 184 2.32 -8.85 6.81
C SER A 184 3.76 -8.49 7.15
N LEU A 185 3.92 -7.34 7.81
CA LEU A 185 5.20 -6.79 8.24
C LEU A 185 5.07 -6.34 9.70
N ALA A 186 5.88 -6.89 10.59
CA ALA A 186 6.00 -6.41 11.97
C ALA A 186 7.04 -5.29 12.06
N LEU A 187 6.74 -4.27 12.85
CA LEU A 187 7.59 -3.11 13.10
C LEU A 187 8.19 -3.16 14.51
N ALA A 188 9.42 -2.66 14.65
CA ALA A 188 10.12 -2.59 15.93
C ALA A 188 9.56 -1.49 16.84
N GLU A 189 9.03 -0.43 16.25
CA GLU A 189 8.57 0.75 16.96
C GLU A 189 7.25 0.48 17.69
N ALA A 190 7.13 1.02 18.91
CA ALA A 190 5.88 1.03 19.64
C ALA A 190 4.89 2.02 19.01
N PRO A 191 3.58 1.75 19.04
CA PRO A 191 2.58 2.71 18.58
C PRO A 191 2.50 3.92 19.53
N HIS A 192 1.79 4.97 19.12
CA HIS A 192 1.57 6.15 19.95
C HIS A 192 0.97 5.75 21.32
N PRO A 193 1.45 6.29 22.45
CA PRO A 193 1.00 5.87 23.78
C PRO A 193 -0.52 5.97 24.00
N SER A 194 -1.18 6.98 23.46
CA SER A 194 -2.65 7.10 23.54
C SER A 194 -3.38 6.01 22.73
N LEU A 195 -2.78 5.51 21.65
CA LEU A 195 -3.31 4.40 20.86
C LEU A 195 -3.16 3.09 21.63
N THR A 196 -2.03 2.89 22.31
CA THR A 196 -1.86 1.79 23.28
C THR A 196 -2.94 1.84 24.35
N ALA A 197 -3.17 3.00 24.96
CA ALA A 197 -4.21 3.18 25.97
C ALA A 197 -5.62 2.89 25.42
N ALA A 198 -5.92 3.26 24.18
CA ALA A 198 -7.19 2.95 23.52
C ALA A 198 -7.38 1.43 23.29
N VAL A 199 -6.29 0.71 22.98
CA VAL A 199 -6.28 -0.76 22.87
C VAL A 199 -6.45 -1.42 24.24
N ASP A 200 -5.83 -0.87 25.28
CA ASP A 200 -5.97 -1.39 26.63
C ASP A 200 -7.39 -1.20 27.17
N ARG A 201 -8.04 -0.06 26.87
CA ARG A 201 -9.48 0.14 27.14
C ARG A 201 -10.33 -0.90 26.41
N TYR A 202 -10.03 -1.22 25.15
CA TYR A 202 -10.72 -2.29 24.45
C TYR A 202 -10.52 -3.64 25.14
N ARG A 203 -9.28 -3.99 25.52
CA ARG A 203 -8.96 -5.27 26.21
C ARG A 203 -9.62 -5.39 27.58
N ALA A 204 -9.76 -4.29 28.30
CA ALA A 204 -10.45 -4.26 29.59
C ALA A 204 -11.97 -4.53 29.46
N GLY A 205 -12.55 -4.33 28.28
CA GLY A 205 -13.99 -4.47 28.04
C GLY A 205 -14.80 -3.29 28.60
N CYS A 206 -16.12 -3.34 28.41
CA CYS A 206 -16.99 -2.26 28.85
C CYS A 206 -17.02 -2.13 30.38
N PRO A 207 -16.61 -0.99 30.97
CA PRO A 207 -16.58 -0.83 32.41
C PRO A 207 -17.99 -0.80 33.04
N ALA A 208 -19.00 -0.39 32.28
CA ALA A 208 -20.40 -0.38 32.73
C ALA A 208 -21.05 -1.77 32.68
N HIS A 209 -20.55 -2.66 31.81
CA HIS A 209 -21.11 -3.99 31.60
C HIS A 209 -19.97 -5.04 31.52
N PRO A 210 -19.34 -5.40 32.66
CA PRO A 210 -18.18 -6.28 32.67
C PRO A 210 -18.45 -7.66 32.05
N THR A 211 -19.69 -8.16 32.15
CA THR A 211 -20.10 -9.44 31.57
C THR A 211 -20.24 -9.39 30.04
N ALA A 212 -20.47 -8.22 29.46
CA ALA A 212 -20.52 -8.04 28.00
C ALA A 212 -19.12 -7.93 27.38
N GLY A 213 -18.11 -7.54 28.18
CA GLY A 213 -16.72 -7.43 27.75
C GLY A 213 -16.56 -6.53 26.53
N VAL A 214 -15.90 -7.04 25.49
CA VAL A 214 -15.62 -6.31 24.23
C VAL A 214 -16.78 -6.29 23.24
N PHE A 215 -17.87 -7.03 23.53
CA PHE A 215 -19.05 -7.17 22.68
C PHE A 215 -20.23 -6.30 23.15
N CYS A 216 -20.00 -5.40 24.09
CA CYS A 216 -21.03 -4.48 24.56
C CYS A 216 -21.52 -3.57 23.42
N ASP A 217 -22.78 -3.14 23.50
CA ASP A 217 -23.43 -2.24 22.55
C ASP A 217 -24.03 -1.00 23.24
N CYS A 218 -23.71 -0.78 24.52
CA CYS A 218 -24.20 0.38 25.26
C CYS A 218 -23.68 1.70 24.65
N GLU A 219 -24.40 2.78 24.93
CA GLU A 219 -24.14 4.07 24.29
C GLU A 219 -22.72 4.59 24.56
N ALA A 220 -22.24 4.51 25.80
CA ALA A 220 -20.87 4.91 26.15
C ALA A 220 -19.80 4.08 25.41
N TRP A 221 -20.03 2.78 25.22
CA TRP A 221 -19.10 1.91 24.48
C TRP A 221 -19.04 2.28 22.99
N LYS A 222 -20.21 2.50 22.37
CA LYS A 222 -20.29 2.96 20.98
C LYS A 222 -19.67 4.34 20.79
N GLN A 223 -19.86 5.25 21.75
CA GLN A 223 -19.24 6.58 21.72
C GLN A 223 -17.72 6.50 21.82
N GLY A 224 -17.17 5.63 22.67
CA GLY A 224 -15.73 5.41 22.74
C GLY A 224 -15.15 4.85 21.43
N ILE A 225 -15.84 3.92 20.78
CA ILE A 225 -15.45 3.42 19.45
C ILE A 225 -15.52 4.56 18.41
N ALA A 226 -16.57 5.37 18.44
CA ALA A 226 -16.77 6.48 17.51
C ALA A 226 -15.77 7.63 17.72
N ALA A 227 -15.28 7.82 18.94
CA ALA A 227 -14.31 8.86 19.29
C ALA A 227 -12.89 8.56 18.75
N ALA A 228 -12.59 7.32 18.39
CA ALA A 228 -11.28 6.97 17.86
C ALA A 228 -11.00 7.73 16.55
N VAL A 229 -9.87 8.45 16.51
CA VAL A 229 -9.41 9.13 15.30
C VAL A 229 -9.03 8.05 14.30
N ARG A 230 -9.55 8.13 13.08
CA ARG A 230 -9.36 7.10 12.05
C ARG A 230 -8.22 7.47 11.09
N PRO A 231 -7.47 6.49 10.56
CA PRO A 231 -6.48 6.76 9.51
C PRO A 231 -7.20 7.26 8.26
N SER A 232 -6.72 8.36 7.68
CA SER A 232 -7.34 8.95 6.50
C SER A 232 -6.31 9.56 5.54
N TYR A 233 -6.62 9.49 4.26
CA TYR A 233 -5.89 10.17 3.19
C TYR A 233 -6.85 10.52 2.06
N THR A 234 -6.57 11.60 1.35
CA THR A 234 -7.28 11.91 0.11
C THR A 234 -6.58 11.20 -1.03
N ALA A 235 -7.19 10.12 -1.54
CA ALA A 235 -6.77 9.58 -2.82
C ALA A 235 -7.03 10.64 -3.89
N THR A 236 -6.01 11.05 -4.64
CA THR A 236 -6.23 11.88 -5.82
C THR A 236 -7.13 11.09 -6.77
N LYS A 237 -8.40 11.51 -6.95
CA LYS A 237 -9.26 10.92 -7.97
C LYS A 237 -8.49 11.00 -9.30
N PRO A 238 -8.44 9.93 -10.10
CA PRO A 238 -8.07 10.08 -11.50
C PRO A 238 -8.97 11.17 -12.07
N ARG A 239 -8.40 12.21 -12.69
CA ARG A 239 -9.20 13.15 -13.48
C ARG A 239 -9.82 12.32 -14.60
N THR A 240 -11.05 11.87 -14.42
CA THR A 240 -11.85 11.35 -15.52
C THR A 240 -11.98 12.49 -16.51
N GLY A 241 -11.27 12.40 -17.62
CA GLY A 241 -11.40 13.34 -18.72
C GLY A 241 -12.87 13.44 -19.12
N VAL A 242 -13.41 14.65 -18.98
CA VAL A 242 -14.69 15.07 -19.56
C VAL A 242 -14.54 15.00 -21.08
N GLY A 243 -15.60 14.53 -21.72
CA GLY A 243 -15.63 14.11 -23.11
C GLY A 243 -15.29 15.14 -24.18
N ALA A 244 -15.13 14.60 -25.37
CA ALA A 244 -15.57 15.14 -26.64
C ALA A 244 -16.00 13.94 -27.49
#